data_AF-A0A7X8KTQ1-F1
#
_entry.id   AF-A0A7X8KTQ1-F1
#
_cell.length_a   1.000
_cell.length_b   1.000
_cell.length_c   1.000
_cell.angle_alpha   90.00
_cell.angle_beta   90.00
_cell.angle_gamma   90.00
#
_symmetry.space_group_name_H-M   'P 1'
#
loop_
_entity.id
_entity.type
_entity.pdbx_description
1 polymer ?
#
loop_
_entity_poly.entity_id
_entity_poly.type
_entity_poly.pdbx_seq_one_letter_code
_entity_poly.pdbx_strand_id
1 'polypeptide(L)'
;GIKTANIPLVPEVKPPRELFEVSPKKVFGLTLDPEKLYQIRSERLKTLGLGVSADYANLNRIIEEIDYADNLMKKIGCLTIDTTNKAVEETASIIMQKLYQGER
;
A
#
# COMPACT_ATOMS: atom_id res chain seq x y z
N GLY A 1 -20.01 4.18 -9.36
CA GLY A 1 -18.75 3.68 -8.77
C GLY A 1 -17.63 4.66 -9.02
N ILE A 2 -16.57 4.63 -8.21
CA ILE A 2 -15.39 5.47 -8.39
C ILE A 2 -14.38 4.75 -9.28
N LYS A 3 -13.77 5.46 -10.22
CA LYS A 3 -12.64 4.93 -11.01
C LYS A 3 -11.37 5.07 -10.18
N THR A 4 -10.67 3.97 -9.94
CA THR A 4 -9.45 3.92 -9.13
C THR A 4 -8.32 3.26 -9.90
N ALA A 5 -7.08 3.50 -9.46
CA ALA A 5 -5.87 2.85 -9.97
C ALA A 5 -5.01 2.42 -8.77
N ASN A 6 -4.43 1.22 -8.85
CA ASN A 6 -3.55 0.68 -7.81
C ASN A 6 -2.10 0.75 -8.32
N ILE A 7 -1.25 1.48 -7.60
CA ILE A 7 0.17 1.63 -7.92
C ILE A 7 0.99 0.92 -6.85
N PRO A 8 1.71 -0.16 -7.18
CA PRO A 8 2.59 -0.80 -6.21
C PRO A 8 3.80 0.10 -5.92
N LEU A 9 4.15 0.22 -4.64
CA LEU A 9 5.33 0.94 -4.20
C LEU A 9 6.41 -0.08 -3.81
N VAL A 10 7.31 -0.37 -4.75
CA VAL A 10 8.47 -1.24 -4.52
C VAL A 10 9.75 -0.53 -5.00
N PRO A 11 10.90 -0.73 -4.33
CA PRO A 11 12.14 0.00 -4.66
C PRO A 11 12.59 -0.12 -6.13
N GLU A 12 12.29 -1.24 -6.79
CA GLU A 12 12.74 -1.55 -8.16
C GLU A 12 11.88 -0.88 -9.23
N VAL A 13 10.67 -0.42 -8.87
CA VAL A 13 9.71 0.15 -9.81
C VAL A 13 9.53 1.63 -9.50
N LYS A 14 9.97 2.47 -10.42
CA LYS A 14 9.74 3.91 -10.32
C LYS A 14 8.24 4.19 -10.43
N PRO A 15 7.65 4.97 -9.51
CA PRO A 15 6.27 5.38 -9.62
C PRO A 15 6.05 6.22 -10.89
N PRO A 16 4.86 6.14 -11.51
CA PRO A 16 4.51 7.02 -12.62
C PRO A 16 4.57 8.48 -12.19
N ARG A 17 5.05 9.36 -13.07
CA ARG A 17 5.18 10.81 -12.78
C ARG A 17 3.84 11.44 -12.43
N GLU A 18 2.77 10.91 -13.02
CA GLU A 18 1.40 11.36 -12.87
C GLU A 18 0.96 11.33 -11.40
N LEU A 19 1.56 10.44 -10.58
CA LEU A 19 1.32 10.35 -9.14
C LEU A 19 1.69 11.64 -8.39
N PHE A 20 2.66 12.40 -8.91
CA PHE A 20 3.09 13.68 -8.35
C PHE A 20 2.38 14.89 -8.98
N GLU A 21 1.65 14.67 -10.07
CA GLU A 21 0.91 15.72 -10.80
C GLU A 21 -0.56 15.78 -10.33
N VAL A 22 -1.13 14.65 -9.90
CA VAL A 22 -2.47 14.60 -9.33
C VAL A 22 -2.53 15.26 -7.95
N SER A 23 -3.70 15.80 -7.59
CA SER A 23 -3.91 16.36 -6.25
C SER A 23 -3.62 15.31 -5.17
N PRO A 24 -2.76 15.59 -4.18
CA PRO A 24 -2.48 14.66 -3.08
C PRO A 24 -3.72 14.24 -2.28
N LYS A 25 -4.79 15.05 -2.31
CA LYS A 25 -6.10 14.73 -1.70
C LYS A 25 -6.81 13.54 -2.36
N LYS A 26 -6.41 13.18 -3.58
CA LYS A 26 -6.95 12.04 -4.34
C LYS A 26 -6.01 10.83 -4.32
N VAL A 27 -4.86 10.95 -3.66
CA VAL A 27 -3.90 9.86 -3.48
C VAL A 27 -4.04 9.35 -2.05
N PHE A 28 -4.09 8.03 -1.91
CA PHE A 28 -4.20 7.37 -0.61
C PHE A 28 -3.08 6.34 -0.50
N GLY A 29 -2.20 6.57 0.46
CA GLY A 29 -1.16 5.64 0.83
C GLY A 29 -1.76 4.52 1.69
N LEU A 30 -1.42 3.27 1.39
CA LEU A 30 -1.82 2.11 2.19
C LEU A 30 -0.56 1.45 2.74
N THR A 31 -0.54 1.23 4.05
CA THR A 31 0.55 0.54 4.73
C THR A 31 0.01 -0.61 5.58
N LEU A 32 0.90 -1.54 5.93
CA LEU A 32 0.60 -2.74 6.70
C LEU A 32 1.77 -3.03 7.64
N ASP A 33 1.48 -3.64 8.78
CA ASP A 33 2.49 -4.21 9.66
C ASP A 33 3.38 -5.23 8.90
N PRO A 34 4.72 -5.16 9.06
CA PRO A 34 5.66 -6.06 8.39
C PRO A 34 5.43 -7.55 8.69
N GLU A 35 5.15 -7.90 9.95
CA GLU A 35 4.95 -9.30 10.34
C GLU A 35 3.65 -9.84 9.74
N LYS A 36 2.59 -9.02 9.75
CA LYS A 36 1.33 -9.38 9.11
C LYS A 36 1.50 -9.57 7.60
N LEU A 37 2.27 -8.71 6.95
CA LEU A 37 2.55 -8.83 5.51
C LEU A 37 3.34 -10.10 5.21
N TYR A 38 4.33 -10.41 6.04
CA TYR A 38 5.10 -11.66 5.93
C TYR A 38 4.20 -12.89 6.04
N GLN A 39 3.27 -12.92 7.00
CA GLN A 39 2.31 -14.02 7.15
C GLN A 39 1.45 -14.19 5.90
N ILE A 40 0.87 -13.10 5.39
CA ILE A 40 0.02 -13.11 4.18
C ILE A 40 0.81 -13.60 2.96
N ARG A 41 2.03 -13.09 2.74
CA ARG A 41 2.89 -13.51 1.62
C ARG A 41 3.29 -14.98 1.74
N SER A 42 3.61 -15.44 2.95
CA SER A 42 3.97 -16.83 3.22
C SER A 42 2.82 -17.79 2.95
N GLU A 43 1.59 -17.46 3.37
CA GLU A 43 0.39 -18.25 3.09
C GLU A 43 0.09 -18.31 1.59
N ARG A 44 0.25 -17.18 0.89
CA ARG A 44 0.05 -17.11 -0.56
C ARG A 44 1.02 -18.01 -1.32
N LEU A 45 2.30 -18.04 -0.94
CA LEU A 45 3.29 -18.93 -1.57
C LEU A 45 2.94 -20.40 -1.37
N LYS A 46 2.59 -20.78 -0.12
CA LYS A 46 2.13 -22.15 0.20
C LYS A 46 0.95 -22.57 -0.66
N THR A 47 -0.05 -21.68 -0.81
CA THR A 47 -1.25 -21.94 -1.61
C THR A 47 -0.95 -22.13 -3.11
N LEU A 48 0.11 -21.48 -3.62
CA LEU A 48 0.56 -21.61 -5.00
C LEU A 48 1.46 -22.83 -5.24
N GLY A 49 1.74 -23.64 -4.22
CA GLY A 49 2.68 -24.77 -4.31
C GLY A 49 4.14 -24.34 -4.52
N LEU A 50 4.43 -23.05 -4.35
CA LEU A 50 5.77 -22.52 -4.42
C LEU A 50 6.37 -22.60 -3.01
N GLY A 51 7.58 -23.16 -2.90
CA GLY A 51 8.36 -23.04 -1.67
C GLY A 51 8.58 -21.57 -1.31
N VAL A 52 8.96 -21.30 -0.05
CA VAL A 52 9.29 -19.94 0.38
C VAL A 52 10.41 -19.41 -0.52
N SER A 53 10.08 -18.59 -1.52
CA SER A 53 11.10 -17.90 -2.31
C SER A 53 11.81 -16.94 -1.36
N ALA A 54 13.14 -17.06 -1.27
CA ALA A 54 13.94 -16.42 -0.23
C ALA A 54 13.78 -14.89 -0.14
N ASP A 55 13.26 -14.23 -1.19
CA ASP A 55 13.10 -12.77 -1.24
C ASP A 55 11.64 -12.29 -1.04
N TYR A 56 10.62 -13.01 -1.56
CA TYR A 56 9.22 -12.52 -1.53
C TYR A 56 8.62 -12.48 -0.13
N ALA A 57 8.95 -13.48 0.70
CA ALA A 57 8.55 -13.57 2.10
C ALA A 57 9.80 -13.48 2.98
N ASN A 58 10.55 -12.39 2.84
CA ASN A 58 11.69 -12.08 3.69
C ASN A 58 11.36 -10.84 4.51
N LEU A 59 11.45 -10.94 5.84
CA LEU A 59 11.04 -9.86 6.73
C LEU A 59 11.90 -8.60 6.56
N ASN A 60 13.23 -8.74 6.42
CA ASN A 60 14.11 -7.59 6.20
C ASN A 60 13.75 -6.86 4.90
N ARG A 61 13.49 -7.64 3.85
CA ARG A 61 13.08 -7.10 2.56
C ARG A 61 11.72 -6.39 2.63
N ILE A 62 10.77 -6.94 3.39
CA ILE A 62 9.46 -6.32 3.62
C ILE A 62 9.62 -4.98 4.36
N ILE A 63 10.50 -4.90 5.36
CA ILE A 63 10.80 -3.66 6.07
C ILE A 63 11.36 -2.61 5.10
N GLU A 64 12.32 -2.98 4.25
CA GLU A 64 12.85 -2.08 3.21
C GLU A 64 11.76 -1.55 2.25
N GLU A 65 10.83 -2.41 1.83
CA GLU A 65 9.71 -2.03 0.98
C GLU A 65 8.75 -1.04 1.68
N ILE A 66 8.45 -1.28 2.95
CA ILE A 66 7.59 -0.40 3.76
C ILE A 66 8.26 0.95 3.99
N ASP A 67 9.55 0.98 4.33
CA ASP A 67 10.32 2.20 4.53
C ASP A 67 10.42 3.03 3.23
N TYR A 68 10.64 2.36 2.10
CA TYR A 68 10.61 3.01 0.79
C TYR A 68 9.23 3.64 0.50
N ALA A 69 8.16 2.88 0.72
CA ALA A 69 6.80 3.34 0.51
C ALA A 69 6.46 4.53 1.42
N ASP A 70 6.82 4.48 2.71
CA ASP A 70 6.57 5.54 3.68
C ASP A 70 7.26 6.86 3.27
N ASN A 71 8.53 6.80 2.89
CA ASN A 71 9.27 7.95 2.41
C ASN A 71 8.63 8.57 1.15
N LEU A 72 8.17 7.73 0.22
CA LEU A 72 7.51 8.18 -1.00
C LEU A 72 6.14 8.80 -0.71
N MET A 73 5.32 8.18 0.14
CA MET A 73 4.02 8.70 0.56
C MET A 73 4.15 10.05 1.27
N LYS A 74 5.17 10.20 2.13
CA LYS A 74 5.53 11.49 2.74
C LYS A 74 5.91 12.56 1.70
N LYS A 75 6.68 12.19 0.68
CA LYS A 75 7.05 13.10 -0.42
C LYS A 75 5.85 13.54 -1.26
N ILE A 76 4.89 12.63 -1.50
CA ILE A 76 3.63 12.95 -2.20
C ILE A 76 2.73 13.84 -1.32
N GLY A 77 2.83 13.71 0.01
CA GLY A 77 1.97 14.42 0.95
C GLY A 77 0.54 13.88 0.97
N CYS A 78 0.36 12.59 0.63
CA CYS A 78 -0.93 11.93 0.65
C CYS A 78 -1.32 11.45 2.05
N LEU A 79 -2.61 11.16 2.24
CA LEU A 79 -3.07 10.50 3.47
C LEU A 79 -2.61 9.03 3.47
N THR A 80 -1.90 8.62 4.52
CA THR A 80 -1.53 7.21 4.74
C THR A 80 -2.54 6.54 5.67
N ILE A 81 -2.97 5.33 5.31
CA ILE A 81 -3.93 4.51 6.05
C ILE A 81 -3.26 3.17 6.37
N ASP A 82 -3.20 2.83 7.66
CA ASP A 82 -2.80 1.51 8.12
C ASP A 82 -3.97 0.52 7.98
N THR A 83 -3.74 -0.57 7.25
CA THR A 83 -4.75 -1.60 6.96
C THR A 83 -4.54 -2.92 7.70
N THR A 84 -3.58 -2.98 8.65
CA THR A 84 -3.11 -4.23 9.30
C THR A 84 -4.22 -5.16 9.79
N ASN A 85 -5.26 -4.59 10.41
CA ASN A 85 -6.40 -5.32 10.95
C ASN A 85 -7.73 -4.75 10.45
N LYS A 86 -7.72 -4.15 9.25
CA LYS A 86 -8.93 -3.53 8.67
C LYS A 86 -9.51 -4.41 7.58
N ALA A 87 -10.84 -4.49 7.57
CA ALA A 87 -11.56 -5.07 6.44
C ALA A 87 -11.49 -4.12 5.23
N VAL A 88 -11.65 -4.68 4.03
CA VAL A 88 -11.63 -3.90 2.77
C VAL A 88 -12.72 -2.81 2.79
N GLU A 89 -13.89 -3.14 3.33
CA GLU A 89 -15.05 -2.24 3.47
C GLU A 89 -14.78 -1.08 4.43
N GLU A 90 -14.00 -1.33 5.49
CA GLU A 90 -13.62 -0.30 6.46
C GLU A 90 -12.62 0.67 5.83
N THR A 91 -11.57 0.16 5.19
CA THR A 91 -10.59 0.99 4.46
C THR A 91 -11.27 1.79 3.35
N ALA A 92 -12.17 1.18 2.58
CA ALA A 92 -12.95 1.88 1.56
C ALA A 92 -13.79 3.01 2.18
N SER A 93 -14.46 2.75 3.30
CA SER A 93 -15.26 3.76 4.00
C SER A 93 -14.42 4.96 4.45
N ILE A 94 -13.21 4.72 4.97
CA ILE A 94 -12.25 5.78 5.35
C ILE A 94 -11.85 6.61 4.11
N ILE A 95 -11.47 5.96 3.01
CA ILE A 95 -11.08 6.63 1.76
C ILE A 95 -12.23 7.50 1.24
N MET A 96 -13.44 6.94 1.18
CA MET A 96 -14.64 7.64 0.71
C MET A 96 -14.94 8.87 1.56
N GLN A 97 -14.93 8.71 2.89
CA GLN A 97 -15.17 9.82 3.80
C GLN A 97 -14.18 10.96 3.57
N LYS A 98 -12.89 10.64 3.42
CA LYS A 98 -11.82 11.63 3.22
C LYS A 98 -11.88 12.30 1.86
N LEU A 99 -12.22 11.55 0.83
CA LEU A 99 -12.39 12.06 -0.53
C LEU A 99 -13.50 13.12 -0.57
N TYR A 100 -14.68 12.83 0.02
CA TYR A 100 -15.82 13.75 0.00
C TYR A 100 -15.76 14.87 1.05
N GLN A 101 -14.99 14.71 2.14
CA GLN A 101 -14.74 15.79 3.09
C GLN A 101 -13.92 16.94 2.47
N GLY A 102 -13.06 16.64 1.50
CA GLY A 102 -12.24 17.64 0.80
C GLY A 102 -12.95 18.41 -0.31
N GLU A 103 -14.21 18.08 -0.62
CA GLU A 103 -15.05 18.71 -1.65
C GLU A 103 -16.05 19.74 -1.07
N ARG A 104 -16.07 19.91 0.26
CA ARG A 104 -16.85 20.93 0.96
C ARG A 104 -16.06 22.20 1.23
#